data_AF-A0A5N6JZW0-F1
#
_entry.id   AF-A0A5N6JZW0-F1
#
_cell.length_a   1.000
_cell.length_b   1.000
_cell.length_c   1.000
_cell.angle_alpha   90.00
_cell.angle_beta   90.00
_cell.angle_gamma   90.00
#
_symmetry.space_group_name_H-M   'P 1'
#
loop_
_entity.id
_entity.type
_entity.pdbx_description
1 polymer ?
#
loop_
_entity_poly.entity_id
_entity_poly.type
_entity_poly.pdbx_seq_one_letter_code
_entity_poly.pdbx_strand_id
1 'polypeptide(L)'
;MVQPGYQQYMNLGNTAVAGQTLQAPQLTATDPTIWQVQNHTSAPAFISTHFGRYEKRDMVADHKVTPILRSNVAAGVSAKATSLRQAYPELIRHIKKPTFWDDLYFLWDAADIQLEGPEFLYYVMHRLGAENEQLDREYEEAQNNEVDEYARTWVTNHRELVLNSVAGMEINPQ
;
A
#
# COMPACT_ATOMS: atom_id res chain seq x y z
N MET A 1 -10.85 28.19 -3.50
CA MET A 1 -11.79 27.05 -3.33
C MET A 1 -10.97 25.89 -2.81
N VAL A 2 -11.03 25.63 -1.51
CA VAL A 2 -10.23 24.62 -0.81
C VAL A 2 -11.10 23.37 -0.73
N GLN A 3 -10.62 22.24 -1.23
CA GLN A 3 -11.26 20.94 -1.02
C GLN A 3 -10.86 20.39 0.36
N PRO A 4 -11.79 20.20 1.30
CA PRO A 4 -11.52 19.50 2.54
C PRO A 4 -11.94 18.04 2.38
N GLY A 5 -11.07 17.07 2.70
CA GLY A 5 -11.52 15.67 2.76
C GLY A 5 -10.45 14.61 2.98
N TYR A 6 -9.19 14.89 2.67
CA TYR A 6 -8.15 13.84 2.71
C TYR A 6 -7.76 13.34 4.10
N GLN A 7 -8.11 14.04 5.18
CA GLN A 7 -7.65 13.69 6.53
C GLN A 7 -8.66 12.89 7.37
N GLN A 8 -9.91 12.69 6.91
CA GLN A 8 -10.96 12.18 7.80
C GLN A 8 -11.06 10.64 7.87
N TYR A 9 -10.32 9.90 7.04
CA TYR A 9 -10.37 8.43 7.04
C TYR A 9 -9.32 7.74 7.92
N MET A 10 -8.49 8.50 8.64
CA MET A 10 -7.39 7.96 9.46
C MET A 10 -7.77 7.59 10.90
N ASN A 11 -9.05 7.65 11.27
CA ASN A 11 -9.43 7.47 12.67
C ASN A 11 -10.79 6.78 12.83
N LEU A 12 -10.83 5.47 12.62
CA LEU A 12 -11.94 4.63 13.11
C LEU A 12 -11.36 3.42 13.82
N GLY A 13 -11.34 3.55 15.14
CA GLY A 13 -10.91 2.54 16.08
C GLY A 13 -11.76 1.26 16.00
N ASN A 14 -11.07 0.18 16.35
CA ASN A 14 -11.55 -1.17 16.57
C ASN A 14 -12.95 -1.22 17.18
N THR A 15 -13.91 -1.73 16.43
CA THR A 15 -15.09 -2.39 17.01
C THR A 15 -15.26 -3.73 16.32
N ALA A 16 -14.66 -4.76 16.92
CA ALA A 16 -14.77 -6.14 16.46
C ALA A 16 -16.20 -6.64 16.68
N VAL A 17 -16.86 -7.07 15.60
CA VAL A 17 -18.11 -7.83 15.68
C VAL A 17 -17.73 -9.31 15.67
N ALA A 18 -18.08 -10.00 16.75
CA ALA A 18 -17.78 -11.39 16.99
C ALA A 18 -18.42 -12.31 15.94
N GLY A 19 -17.64 -13.26 15.40
CA GLY A 19 -18.21 -14.46 14.79
C GLY A 19 -17.61 -15.01 13.50
N GLN A 20 -16.49 -14.50 12.97
CA GLN A 20 -15.81 -15.15 11.84
C GLN A 20 -14.39 -15.55 12.22
N THR A 21 -14.17 -16.86 12.28
CA THR A 21 -12.86 -17.49 12.49
C THR A 21 -11.87 -17.01 11.42
N LEU A 22 -10.83 -16.30 11.86
CA LEU A 22 -9.65 -15.87 11.11
C LEU A 22 -8.75 -17.06 10.72
N GLN A 23 -9.29 -18.04 10.00
CA GLN A 23 -8.52 -19.20 9.53
C GLN A 23 -8.65 -19.37 8.03
N ALA A 24 -7.50 -19.61 7.39
CA ALA A 24 -7.38 -19.89 5.97
C ALA A 24 -8.31 -21.04 5.56
N PRO A 25 -9.03 -20.94 4.44
CA PRO A 25 -9.69 -22.09 3.84
C PRO A 25 -8.64 -23.18 3.58
N GLN A 26 -8.81 -24.33 4.23
CA GLN A 26 -7.98 -25.52 3.96
C GLN A 26 -8.23 -25.97 2.51
N LEU A 27 -7.16 -26.13 1.74
CA LEU A 27 -7.19 -26.67 0.38
C LEU A 27 -7.61 -28.16 0.42
N THR A 28 -8.92 -28.43 0.31
CA THR A 28 -9.39 -29.76 -0.06
C THR A 28 -9.36 -29.91 -1.57
N ALA A 29 -8.37 -30.65 -2.05
CA ALA A 29 -8.13 -30.94 -3.45
C ALA A 29 -9.25 -31.81 -4.05
N THR A 30 -10.38 -31.23 -4.44
CA THR A 30 -11.33 -31.86 -5.40
C THR A 30 -12.38 -30.93 -6.02
N ASP A 31 -12.46 -29.65 -5.68
CA ASP A 31 -13.36 -28.68 -6.32
C ASP A 31 -12.50 -27.54 -6.89
N PRO A 32 -12.68 -27.04 -8.13
CA PRO A 32 -12.07 -25.78 -8.52
C PRO A 32 -12.52 -24.75 -7.49
N THR A 33 -11.61 -24.33 -6.60
CA THR A 33 -11.92 -23.52 -5.42
C THR A 33 -12.56 -22.20 -5.86
N ILE A 34 -13.88 -22.19 -6.00
CA ILE A 34 -14.66 -20.97 -6.19
C ILE A 34 -14.61 -20.31 -4.82
N TRP A 35 -13.76 -19.29 -4.70
CA TRP A 35 -13.72 -18.46 -3.51
C TRP A 35 -15.14 -17.88 -3.29
N GLN A 36 -15.69 -18.00 -2.09
CA GLN A 36 -16.95 -17.33 -1.77
C GLN A 36 -16.63 -15.91 -1.32
N VAL A 37 -16.46 -15.01 -2.28
CA VAL A 37 -16.08 -13.62 -2.05
C VAL A 37 -17.33 -12.74 -2.07
N GLN A 38 -17.49 -11.90 -1.04
CA GLN A 38 -18.57 -10.93 -0.94
C GLN A 38 -17.99 -9.54 -0.77
N ASN A 39 -18.67 -8.51 -1.29
CA ASN A 39 -18.16 -7.15 -1.17
C ASN A 39 -18.07 -6.71 0.29
N HIS A 40 -16.90 -6.20 0.68
CA HIS A 40 -16.77 -5.54 1.97
C HIS A 40 -17.56 -4.22 1.96
N THR A 41 -18.53 -4.08 2.86
CA THR A 41 -19.54 -3.02 2.81
C THR A 41 -18.93 -1.62 2.87
N SER A 42 -17.90 -1.42 3.69
CA SER A 42 -17.25 -0.11 3.89
C SER A 42 -16.01 0.14 3.04
N ALA A 43 -15.47 -0.87 2.35
CA ALA A 43 -14.23 -0.70 1.58
C ALA A 43 -14.51 -0.03 0.23
N PRO A 44 -13.65 0.83 -0.31
CA PRO A 44 -13.98 1.62 -1.50
C PRO A 44 -13.92 0.88 -2.85
N ALA A 45 -13.09 -0.16 -2.98
CA ALA A 45 -12.80 -0.84 -4.25
C ALA A 45 -12.45 0.16 -5.38
N PHE A 46 -11.46 1.03 -5.15
CA PHE A 46 -11.18 2.20 -5.99
C PHE A 46 -10.93 1.87 -7.46
N ILE A 47 -10.29 0.75 -7.78
CA ILE A 47 -10.01 0.35 -9.17
C ILE A 47 -11.30 -0.14 -9.82
N SER A 48 -11.99 -1.10 -9.20
CA SER A 48 -13.20 -1.70 -9.78
C SER A 48 -14.31 -0.66 -9.99
N THR A 49 -14.48 0.23 -9.02
CA THR A 49 -15.51 1.28 -9.06
C THR A 49 -15.09 2.51 -9.87
N HIS A 50 -13.84 2.57 -10.36
CA HIS A 50 -13.26 3.77 -10.97
C HIS A 50 -13.47 5.02 -10.08
N PHE A 51 -12.96 4.96 -8.85
CA PHE A 51 -13.12 5.99 -7.82
C PHE A 51 -14.59 6.28 -7.46
N GLY A 52 -15.40 5.24 -7.31
CA GLY A 52 -16.82 5.36 -6.94
C GLY A 52 -17.73 5.81 -8.08
N ARG A 53 -17.22 5.90 -9.31
CA ARG A 53 -18.03 6.22 -10.50
C ARG A 53 -19.03 5.10 -10.84
N TYR A 54 -18.69 3.86 -10.52
CA TYR A 54 -19.53 2.68 -10.73
C TYR A 54 -19.78 1.98 -9.40
N GLU A 55 -20.93 1.33 -9.30
CA GLU A 55 -21.25 0.48 -8.14
C GLU A 55 -20.34 -0.76 -8.12
N LYS A 56 -20.11 -1.30 -6.91
CA LYS A 56 -19.37 -2.56 -6.75
C LYS A 56 -20.18 -3.68 -7.38
N ARG A 57 -19.50 -4.57 -8.10
CA ARG A 57 -20.13 -5.76 -8.62
C ARG A 57 -20.06 -6.85 -7.56
N ASP A 58 -21.21 -7.37 -7.19
CA ASP A 58 -21.29 -8.58 -6.37
C ASP A 58 -20.87 -9.80 -7.18
N MET A 59 -20.71 -10.92 -6.47
CA MET A 59 -20.45 -12.21 -7.09
C MET A 59 -21.49 -12.48 -8.19
N VAL A 60 -21.03 -12.91 -9.37
CA VAL A 60 -21.94 -13.37 -10.42
C VAL A 60 -22.65 -14.61 -9.88
N ALA A 61 -23.95 -14.50 -9.63
CA ALA A 61 -24.77 -15.56 -9.00
C ALA A 61 -24.71 -16.89 -9.76
N ASP A 62 -24.48 -16.82 -11.07
CA ASP A 62 -24.14 -17.98 -11.89
C ASP A 62 -22.63 -18.20 -11.82
N HIS A 63 -22.22 -19.31 -11.20
CA HIS A 63 -20.86 -19.76 -10.86
C HIS A 63 -19.91 -19.96 -12.06
N LYS A 64 -20.03 -19.14 -13.11
CA LYS A 64 -19.36 -19.24 -14.41
C LYS A 64 -18.21 -18.26 -14.58
N VAL A 65 -17.72 -17.65 -13.51
CA VAL A 65 -16.47 -16.90 -13.60
C VAL A 65 -15.34 -17.92 -13.57
N THR A 66 -14.85 -18.32 -14.74
CA THR A 66 -13.63 -19.13 -14.84
C THR A 66 -12.47 -18.27 -14.37
N PRO A 67 -11.78 -18.62 -13.27
CA PRO A 67 -10.64 -17.85 -12.80
C PRO A 67 -9.55 -17.81 -13.87
N ILE A 68 -8.83 -16.69 -13.94
CA ILE A 68 -7.70 -16.57 -14.87
C ILE A 68 -6.58 -17.51 -14.43
N LEU A 69 -6.37 -18.59 -15.19
CA LEU A 69 -5.25 -19.51 -14.96
C LEU A 69 -3.96 -18.86 -15.45
N ARG A 70 -2.97 -18.76 -14.56
CA ARG A 70 -1.66 -18.16 -14.87
C ARG A 70 -0.57 -19.23 -14.82
N SER A 71 0.15 -19.38 -15.93
CA SER A 71 1.30 -20.29 -16.02
C SER A 71 2.56 -19.72 -15.35
N ASN A 72 2.69 -18.39 -15.29
CA ASN A 72 3.77 -17.69 -14.58
C ASN A 72 3.18 -16.57 -13.71
N VAL A 73 2.94 -16.89 -12.44
CA VAL A 73 2.37 -15.97 -11.46
C VAL A 73 3.27 -14.76 -11.25
N ALA A 74 4.59 -14.95 -11.11
CA ALA A 74 5.53 -13.86 -10.83
C ALA A 74 5.59 -12.81 -11.96
N ALA A 75 5.64 -13.27 -13.22
CA ALA A 75 5.60 -12.37 -14.37
C ALA A 75 4.25 -11.65 -14.46
N GLY A 76 3.14 -12.35 -14.20
CA GLY A 76 1.80 -11.75 -14.16
C GLY A 76 1.67 -10.68 -13.07
N VAL A 77 2.20 -10.93 -11.88
CA VAL A 77 2.23 -9.97 -10.76
C VAL A 77 3.01 -8.73 -11.17
N SER A 78 4.19 -8.91 -11.77
CA SER A 78 5.00 -7.79 -12.27
C SER A 78 4.27 -6.94 -13.31
N ALA A 79 3.66 -7.59 -14.30
CA ALA A 79 2.97 -6.91 -15.38
C ALA A 79 1.75 -6.14 -14.87
N LYS A 80 0.94 -6.76 -13.99
CA LYS A 80 -0.23 -6.13 -13.37
C LYS A 80 0.18 -4.93 -12.52
N ALA A 81 1.19 -5.07 -11.67
CA ALA A 81 1.70 -3.96 -10.85
C ALA A 81 2.16 -2.77 -11.70
N THR A 82 2.94 -3.01 -12.76
CA THR A 82 3.36 -1.97 -13.71
C THR A 82 2.18 -1.28 -14.39
N SER A 83 1.22 -2.06 -14.89
CA SER A 83 0.01 -1.52 -15.53
C SER A 83 -0.80 -0.65 -14.56
N LEU A 84 -0.96 -1.08 -13.31
CA LEU A 84 -1.68 -0.30 -12.30
C LEU A 84 -0.98 1.00 -11.95
N ARG A 85 0.35 1.01 -11.86
CA ARG A 85 1.11 2.27 -11.66
C ARG A 85 0.88 3.26 -12.80
N GLN A 86 0.86 2.77 -14.03
CA GLN A 86 0.65 3.63 -15.20
C GLN A 86 -0.78 4.17 -15.25
N ALA A 87 -1.78 3.34 -14.91
CA ALA A 87 -3.18 3.71 -14.96
C ALA A 87 -3.63 4.61 -13.80
N TYR A 88 -3.09 4.38 -12.59
CA TYR A 88 -3.55 5.00 -11.35
C TYR A 88 -2.39 5.54 -10.48
N PRO A 89 -1.46 6.34 -11.01
CA PRO A 89 -0.22 6.72 -10.31
C PRO A 89 -0.48 7.34 -8.93
N GLU A 90 -1.46 8.23 -8.84
CA GLU A 90 -1.79 8.96 -7.61
C GLU A 90 -2.39 8.06 -6.52
N LEU A 91 -3.14 7.03 -6.91
CA LEU A 91 -3.69 6.04 -5.97
C LEU A 91 -2.58 5.07 -5.54
N ILE A 92 -1.83 4.56 -6.52
CA ILE A 92 -0.89 3.46 -6.30
C ILE A 92 0.30 3.88 -5.44
N ARG A 93 0.78 5.12 -5.53
CA ARG A 93 1.92 5.60 -4.71
C ARG A 93 1.66 5.54 -3.19
N HIS A 94 0.40 5.50 -2.76
CA HIS A 94 0.03 5.46 -1.34
C HIS A 94 -0.30 4.04 -0.86
N ILE A 95 -0.26 3.05 -1.74
CA ILE A 95 -0.53 1.66 -1.39
C ILE A 95 0.60 1.13 -0.50
N LYS A 96 0.19 0.53 0.61
CA LYS A 96 1.08 -0.22 1.51
C LYS A 96 0.89 -1.72 1.28
N LYS A 97 1.81 -2.52 1.81
CA LYS A 97 1.69 -3.98 1.74
C LYS A 97 0.41 -4.42 2.44
N PRO A 98 -0.36 -5.36 1.85
CA PRO A 98 -1.51 -5.92 2.52
C PRO A 98 -1.03 -6.74 3.72
N THR A 99 -1.76 -6.65 4.82
CA THR A 99 -1.57 -7.42 6.05
C THR A 99 -2.59 -8.55 6.15
N PHE A 100 -3.78 -8.35 5.55
CA PHE A 100 -4.88 -9.31 5.53
C PHE A 100 -5.54 -9.33 4.15
N TRP A 101 -6.33 -10.38 3.88
CA TRP A 101 -7.08 -10.50 2.62
C TRP A 101 -8.09 -9.37 2.40
N ASP A 102 -8.62 -8.78 3.48
CA ASP A 102 -9.60 -7.70 3.37
C ASP A 102 -9.02 -6.40 2.80
N ASP A 103 -7.70 -6.21 2.89
CA ASP A 103 -7.01 -5.06 2.30
C ASP A 103 -7.19 -5.02 0.77
N LEU A 104 -7.44 -6.17 0.14
CA LEU A 104 -7.75 -6.25 -1.28
C LEU A 104 -9.00 -5.43 -1.64
N TYR A 105 -9.98 -5.36 -0.76
CA TYR A 105 -11.22 -4.61 -1.01
C TYR A 105 -11.01 -3.09 -1.05
N PHE A 106 -9.84 -2.59 -0.64
CA PHE A 106 -9.47 -1.20 -0.87
C PHE A 106 -9.39 -0.89 -2.37
N LEU A 107 -8.87 -1.84 -3.15
CA LEU A 107 -8.63 -1.68 -4.58
C LEU A 107 -9.68 -2.38 -5.44
N TRP A 108 -10.12 -3.59 -5.06
CA TRP A 108 -10.93 -4.45 -5.91
C TRP A 108 -12.28 -4.80 -5.28
N ASP A 109 -13.32 -4.92 -6.09
CA ASP A 109 -14.61 -5.49 -5.69
C ASP A 109 -14.55 -7.02 -5.67
N ALA A 110 -15.59 -7.65 -5.12
CA ALA A 110 -15.68 -9.10 -5.01
C ALA A 110 -15.61 -9.80 -6.37
N ALA A 111 -16.16 -9.19 -7.43
CA ALA A 111 -16.12 -9.74 -8.78
C ALA A 111 -14.69 -9.81 -9.32
N ASP A 112 -13.89 -8.74 -9.17
CA ASP A 112 -12.49 -8.74 -9.60
C ASP A 112 -11.64 -9.72 -8.79
N ILE A 113 -11.87 -9.81 -7.48
CA ILE A 113 -11.17 -10.77 -6.60
C ILE A 113 -11.48 -12.20 -7.02
N GLN A 114 -12.74 -12.49 -7.37
CA GLN A 114 -13.14 -13.81 -7.86
C GLN A 114 -12.49 -14.15 -9.19
N LEU A 115 -12.48 -13.20 -10.13
CA LEU A 115 -11.96 -13.39 -11.48
C LEU A 115 -10.44 -13.58 -11.50
N GLU A 116 -9.73 -12.69 -10.80
CA GLU A 116 -8.28 -12.66 -10.80
C GLU A 116 -7.68 -13.67 -9.83
N GLY A 117 -8.41 -14.01 -8.77
CA GLY A 117 -7.96 -14.82 -7.64
C GLY A 117 -7.36 -13.95 -6.53
N PRO A 118 -7.77 -14.15 -5.26
CA PRO A 118 -7.32 -13.33 -4.14
C PRO A 118 -5.81 -13.40 -3.95
N GLU A 119 -5.22 -14.60 -4.04
CA GLU A 119 -3.76 -14.80 -3.89
C GLU A 119 -2.95 -13.98 -4.90
N PHE A 120 -3.38 -13.97 -6.15
CA PHE A 120 -2.70 -13.19 -7.19
C PHE A 120 -2.76 -11.69 -6.86
N LEU A 121 -3.93 -11.17 -6.48
CA LEU A 121 -4.10 -9.76 -6.14
C LEU A 121 -3.33 -9.36 -4.87
N TYR A 122 -3.21 -10.27 -3.91
CA TYR A 122 -2.38 -10.06 -2.72
C TYR A 122 -0.92 -9.85 -3.09
N TYR A 123 -0.35 -10.70 -3.95
CA TYR A 123 1.03 -10.52 -4.39
C TYR A 123 1.23 -9.25 -5.23
N VAL A 124 0.22 -8.85 -6.02
CA VAL A 124 0.23 -7.56 -6.73
C VAL A 124 0.29 -6.39 -5.74
N MET A 125 -0.61 -6.36 -4.77
CA MET A 125 -0.66 -5.28 -3.78
C MET A 125 0.59 -5.27 -2.88
N HIS A 126 1.09 -6.44 -2.50
CA HIS A 126 2.34 -6.58 -1.76
C HIS A 126 3.54 -6.04 -2.53
N ARG A 127 3.66 -6.37 -3.82
CA ARG A 127 4.72 -5.84 -4.67
C ARG A 127 4.66 -4.31 -4.77
N LEU A 128 3.46 -3.77 -5.00
CA LEU A 128 3.25 -2.32 -5.06
C LEU A 128 3.69 -1.64 -3.77
N GLY A 129 3.26 -2.16 -2.62
CA GLY A 129 3.67 -1.65 -1.32
C GLY A 129 5.18 -1.74 -1.06
N ALA A 130 5.82 -2.86 -1.43
CA ALA A 130 7.27 -3.04 -1.27
C ALA A 130 8.09 -2.05 -2.09
N GLU A 131 7.70 -1.83 -3.33
CA GLU A 131 8.35 -0.87 -4.22
C GLU A 131 8.11 0.57 -3.76
N ASN A 132 6.92 0.90 -3.23
CA ASN A 132 6.66 2.22 -2.64
C ASN A 132 7.49 2.47 -1.38
N GLU A 133 7.60 1.48 -0.48
CA GLU A 133 8.46 1.58 0.70
C GLU A 133 9.94 1.76 0.32
N GLN A 134 10.39 1.15 -0.78
CA GLN A 134 11.74 1.33 -1.28
C GLN A 134 11.95 2.77 -1.77
N LEU A 135 11.01 3.32 -2.53
CA LEU A 135 11.06 4.72 -2.99
C LEU A 135 11.02 5.71 -1.83
N ASP A 136 10.18 5.47 -0.82
CA ASP A 136 10.11 6.30 0.39
C ASP A 136 11.48 6.34 1.09
N ARG A 137 12.14 5.19 1.25
CA ARG A 137 13.50 5.11 1.84
C ARG A 137 14.56 5.84 1.00
N GLU A 138 14.54 5.66 -0.31
CA GLU A 138 15.49 6.34 -1.21
C GLU A 138 15.34 7.86 -1.16
N TYR A 139 14.09 8.34 -1.04
CA TYR A 139 13.80 9.75 -0.90
C TYR A 139 14.31 10.32 0.44
N GLU A 140 14.05 9.62 1.55
CA GLU A 140 14.57 10.00 2.87
C GLU A 140 16.11 10.01 2.90
N GLU A 141 16.75 9.01 2.30
CA GLU A 141 18.20 8.94 2.19
C GLU A 141 18.77 10.11 1.37
N ALA A 142 18.14 10.44 0.24
CA ALA A 142 18.54 11.58 -0.58
C ALA A 142 18.43 12.92 0.17
N GLN A 143 17.34 13.12 0.92
CA GLN A 143 17.15 14.31 1.75
C GLN A 143 18.21 14.42 2.86
N ASN A 144 18.48 13.31 3.55
CA ASN A 144 19.50 13.29 4.60
C ASN A 144 20.88 13.60 4.05
N ASN A 145 21.23 13.06 2.88
CA ASN A 145 22.49 13.34 2.20
C ASN A 145 22.65 14.82 1.84
N GLU A 146 21.59 15.47 1.37
CA GLU A 146 21.59 16.91 1.06
C GLU A 146 21.82 17.78 2.31
N VAL A 147 21.13 17.46 3.41
CA VAL A 147 21.31 18.15 4.70
C VAL A 147 22.73 17.95 5.24
N ASP A 148 23.25 16.73 5.16
CA ASP A 148 24.61 16.39 5.57
C ASP A 148 25.66 17.15 4.77
N GLU A 149 25.48 17.23 3.44
CA GLU A 149 26.37 17.97 2.56
C GLU A 149 26.35 19.47 2.88
N TYR A 150 25.16 20.03 3.09
CA TYR A 150 25.01 21.41 3.55
C TYR A 150 25.70 21.64 4.90
N ALA A 151 25.46 20.78 5.89
CA ALA A 151 26.03 20.91 7.23
C ALA A 151 27.56 20.83 7.20
N ARG A 152 28.14 19.87 6.45
CA ARG A 152 29.59 19.76 6.26
C ARG A 152 30.18 20.99 5.59
N THR A 153 29.52 21.51 4.56
CA THR A 153 29.93 22.73 3.85
C THR A 153 29.90 23.93 4.80
N TRP A 154 28.82 24.07 5.58
CA TRP A 154 28.66 25.14 6.54
C TRP A 154 29.74 25.10 7.63
N VAL A 155 29.97 23.92 8.25
CA VAL A 155 30.99 23.73 9.30
C VAL A 155 32.39 24.03 8.76
N THR A 156 32.70 23.59 7.55
CA THR A 156 33.99 23.84 6.90
C THR A 156 34.21 25.35 6.69
N ASN A 157 33.19 26.06 6.21
CA ASN A 157 33.25 27.50 5.94
C ASN A 157 33.24 28.35 7.22
N HIS A 158 32.71 27.82 8.34
CA HIS A 158 32.60 28.53 9.62
C HIS A 158 33.49 27.89 10.70
N ARG A 159 34.58 27.24 10.29
CA ARG A 159 35.48 26.48 11.18
C ARG A 159 35.93 27.27 12.40
N GLU A 160 36.25 28.56 12.25
CA GLU A 160 36.70 29.41 13.36
C GLU A 160 35.59 29.69 14.39
N LEU A 161 34.35 29.90 13.93
CA LEU A 161 33.17 30.07 14.80
C LEU A 161 32.88 28.79 15.60
N VAL A 162 32.98 27.64 14.93
CA VAL A 162 32.79 26.32 15.57
C VAL A 162 33.87 26.08 16.62
N LEU A 163 35.15 26.29 16.30
CA LEU A 163 36.26 26.10 17.24
C LEU A 163 36.19 27.05 18.45
N ASN A 164 35.80 28.31 18.25
CA ASN A 164 35.69 29.30 19.32
C ASN A 164 34.49 29.05 20.24
N SER A 165 33.41 28.46 19.73
CA SER A 165 32.24 28.08 20.54
C SER A 165 32.55 26.96 21.54
N VAL A 166 33.47 26.04 21.20
CA VAL A 166 33.91 24.95 22.08
C VAL A 166 34.89 25.44 23.14
N ALA A 167 35.81 26.34 22.78
CA ALA A 167 36.79 26.91 23.71
C ALA A 167 36.16 27.84 24.78
N GLY A 168 35.02 28.46 24.49
CA GLY A 168 34.31 29.35 25.43
C GLY A 168 33.58 28.65 26.58
N MET A 169 33.41 27.32 26.54
CA MET A 169 32.73 26.55 27.60
C MET A 169 33.64 26.12 28.75
N GLU A 170 34.97 26.13 28.60
CA GLU A 170 35.92 25.69 29.65
C GLU A 170 36.35 26.80 30.63
N ILE A 171 35.86 28.04 30.49
CA ILE A 171 36.32 29.17 31.30
C ILE A 171 35.16 29.81 32.08
N ASN A 172 34.64 29.10 33.09
CA ASN A 172 34.07 29.80 34.24
C ASN A 172 34.15 29.00 35.55
N PRO A 173 35.30 29.02 36.25
CA PRO A 173 35.34 28.88 37.69
C PRO A 173 35.27 30.28 38.32
N GLN A 174 34.12 30.63 38.89
CA GLN A 174 34.03 31.60 39.99
C GLN A 174 33.29 30.98 41.17
#